data_AF-A0A3D4ZTK6-F1
#
_entry.id   AF-A0A3D4ZTK6-F1
#
_cell.length_a   1.000
_cell.length_b   1.000
_cell.length_c   1.000
_cell.angle_alpha   90.00
_cell.angle_beta   90.00
_cell.angle_gamma   90.00
#
_symmetry.space_group_name_H-M   'P 1'
#
loop_
_entity.id
_entity.type
_entity.pdbx_description
1 polymer ?
#
loop_
_entity_poly.entity_id
_entity_poly.type
_entity_poly.pdbx_seq_one_letter_code
_entity_poly.pdbx_strand_id
1 'polypeptide(L)'
;KQWGVAWLMYAQDYDEVLGGALHYAYGRTPAYLWWYEVLQPYAKNDQMYYCPSEPSQKPGYGFNWRGVGYQIGRADRLTQGYMYTGLPLAKIVSPSELVMMADCYYYNNYDTGSGTITFSLGYIYQEANRYPDLCGRHNQGNNFNFCDGHAKWAPCSAAAGSQFKWSYTQ
;
A
#
# COMPACT_ATOMS: atom_id res chain seq x y z
N LYS A 1 -11.21 -1.08 0.71
CA LYS A 1 -11.83 -2.38 1.11
C LYS A 1 -11.68 -3.47 0.05
N GLN A 2 -12.13 -3.26 -1.20
CA GLN A 2 -12.04 -4.30 -2.25
C GLN A 2 -10.60 -4.78 -2.48
N TRP A 3 -9.62 -3.87 -2.50
CA TRP A 3 -8.21 -4.25 -2.61
C TRP A 3 -7.69 -5.06 -1.41
N GLY A 4 -8.19 -4.83 -0.20
CA GLY A 4 -7.86 -5.65 0.96
C GLY A 4 -8.32 -7.08 0.80
N VAL A 5 -9.52 -7.29 0.27
CA VAL A 5 -10.03 -8.62 -0.06
C VAL A 5 -9.16 -9.27 -1.16
N ALA A 6 -8.79 -8.52 -2.20
CA ALA A 6 -7.90 -9.00 -3.26
C ALA A 6 -6.56 -9.49 -2.72
N TRP A 7 -5.96 -8.75 -1.78
CA TRP A 7 -4.73 -9.18 -1.11
C TRP A 7 -4.89 -10.44 -0.25
N LEU A 8 -5.99 -10.55 0.49
CA LEU A 8 -6.24 -11.74 1.31
C LEU A 8 -6.52 -12.98 0.46
N MET A 9 -7.20 -12.82 -0.68
CA MET A 9 -7.34 -13.90 -1.67
C MET A 9 -5.98 -14.27 -2.28
N TYR A 10 -5.17 -13.27 -2.65
CA TYR A 10 -3.80 -13.51 -3.11
C TYR A 10 -2.98 -14.28 -2.06
N ALA A 11 -3.02 -13.90 -0.79
CA ALA A 11 -2.25 -14.59 0.24
C ALA A 11 -2.66 -16.07 0.40
N GLN A 12 -3.94 -16.40 0.22
CA GLN A 12 -4.43 -17.78 0.26
C GLN A 12 -3.81 -18.65 -0.86
N ASP A 13 -3.60 -18.09 -2.05
CA ASP A 13 -3.03 -18.80 -3.19
C ASP A 13 -1.49 -18.84 -3.19
N TYR A 14 -0.83 -18.10 -2.27
CA TYR A 14 0.62 -17.91 -2.22
C TYR A 14 1.20 -18.13 -0.80
N ASP A 15 0.91 -19.28 -0.21
CA ASP A 15 1.49 -19.77 1.06
C ASP A 15 1.36 -18.78 2.25
N GLU A 16 0.22 -18.08 2.34
CA GLU A 16 -0.04 -17.06 3.36
C GLU A 16 0.99 -15.91 3.35
N VAL A 17 1.45 -15.49 2.17
CA VAL A 17 2.39 -14.37 2.01
C VAL A 17 1.73 -13.21 1.26
N LEU A 18 1.84 -12.00 1.81
CA LEU A 18 1.44 -10.77 1.11
C LEU A 18 2.47 -10.43 0.04
N GLY A 19 1.99 -10.13 -1.17
CA GLY A 19 2.83 -10.02 -2.36
C GLY A 19 3.52 -8.69 -2.62
N GLY A 20 3.52 -7.77 -1.67
CA GLY A 20 4.32 -6.55 -1.73
C GLY A 20 3.89 -5.51 -2.78
N ALA A 21 4.64 -4.41 -2.89
CA ALA A 21 4.23 -3.28 -3.75
C ALA A 21 4.46 -3.47 -5.27
N LEU A 22 5.35 -4.37 -5.67
CA LEU A 22 5.66 -4.68 -7.07
C LEU A 22 6.27 -6.07 -7.18
N HIS A 23 6.18 -6.69 -8.36
CA HIS A 23 6.80 -7.96 -8.76
C HIS A 23 7.71 -7.75 -9.98
N TYR A 24 8.93 -8.30 -10.00
CA TYR A 24 9.75 -8.23 -11.21
C TYR A 24 9.27 -9.23 -12.27
N ALA A 25 9.16 -8.75 -13.51
CA ALA A 25 8.73 -9.51 -14.67
C ALA A 25 9.80 -9.43 -15.76
N TYR A 26 10.79 -10.33 -15.69
CA TYR A 26 11.87 -10.40 -16.68
C TYR A 26 11.33 -10.73 -18.08
N GLY A 27 11.81 -10.01 -19.10
CA GLY A 27 11.32 -10.14 -20.47
C GLY A 27 10.10 -9.28 -20.81
N ARG A 28 9.64 -8.44 -19.86
CA ARG A 28 8.62 -7.40 -20.08
C ARG A 28 9.25 -6.01 -20.08
N THR A 29 8.63 -5.05 -20.77
CA THR A 29 8.89 -3.61 -20.60
C THR A 29 7.61 -2.90 -20.11
N PRO A 30 7.61 -2.24 -18.94
CA PRO A 30 8.68 -2.25 -17.94
C PRO A 30 8.87 -3.65 -17.32
N ALA A 31 10.07 -3.93 -16.80
CA ALA A 31 10.45 -5.25 -16.27
C ALA A 31 9.88 -5.56 -14.88
N TYR A 32 8.70 -5.01 -14.57
CA TYR A 32 7.98 -5.23 -13.32
C TYR A 32 6.48 -5.13 -13.55
N LEU A 33 5.71 -5.73 -12.64
CA LEU A 33 4.28 -5.57 -12.46
C LEU A 33 4.06 -4.81 -11.15
N TRP A 34 3.21 -3.80 -11.16
CA TRP A 34 2.75 -3.17 -9.93
C TRP A 34 1.82 -4.10 -9.15
N TRP A 35 1.69 -3.87 -7.83
CA TRP A 35 0.80 -4.65 -6.98
C TRP A 35 -0.62 -4.80 -7.55
N TYR A 36 -1.19 -3.75 -8.16
CA TYR A 36 -2.53 -3.81 -8.73
C TYR A 36 -2.61 -4.62 -10.03
N GLU A 37 -1.50 -4.76 -10.77
CA GLU A 37 -1.40 -5.67 -11.91
C GLU A 37 -1.27 -7.13 -11.44
N VAL A 38 -0.51 -7.36 -10.36
CA VAL A 38 -0.38 -8.69 -9.73
C VAL A 38 -1.72 -9.17 -9.18
N LEU A 39 -2.48 -8.29 -8.56
CA LEU A 39 -3.78 -8.60 -7.97
C LEU A 39 -4.93 -8.66 -8.96
N GLN A 40 -4.69 -8.37 -10.25
CA GLN A 40 -5.77 -8.29 -11.22
C GLN A 40 -6.65 -9.56 -11.32
N PRO A 41 -6.13 -10.80 -11.17
CA PRO A 41 -6.97 -12.00 -11.12
C PRO A 41 -8.00 -12.00 -9.96
N TYR A 42 -7.73 -11.27 -8.89
CA TYR A 42 -8.58 -11.14 -7.70
C TYR A 42 -9.38 -9.82 -7.69
N ALA A 43 -9.13 -8.94 -8.65
CA ALA A 43 -9.87 -7.69 -8.81
C ALA A 43 -11.18 -7.95 -9.56
N LYS A 44 -12.23 -7.21 -9.19
CA LYS A 44 -13.52 -7.29 -9.86
C LYS A 44 -13.47 -6.80 -11.31
N ASN A 45 -12.66 -5.77 -11.58
CA ASN A 45 -12.40 -5.17 -12.88
C ASN A 45 -11.32 -4.07 -12.77
N ASP A 46 -10.89 -3.54 -13.92
CA ASP A 46 -9.86 -2.49 -14.01
C ASP A 46 -10.28 -1.12 -13.42
N GLN A 47 -11.57 -0.86 -13.15
CA GLN A 47 -11.96 0.40 -12.49
C GLN A 47 -11.42 0.48 -11.07
N MET A 48 -11.10 -0.67 -10.45
CA MET A 48 -10.48 -0.69 -9.13
C MET A 48 -9.10 -0.02 -9.11
N TYR A 49 -8.41 0.11 -10.24
CA TYR A 49 -7.12 0.82 -10.31
C TYR A 49 -7.24 2.31 -9.97
N TYR A 50 -8.45 2.86 -10.04
CA TYR A 50 -8.71 4.28 -9.89
C TYR A 50 -9.46 4.56 -8.60
N CYS A 51 -9.18 5.73 -8.04
CA CYS A 51 -9.96 6.28 -6.96
C CYS A 51 -11.17 7.02 -7.56
N PRO A 52 -12.43 6.76 -7.14
CA PRO A 52 -13.59 7.48 -7.68
C PRO A 52 -13.53 9.01 -7.46
N SER A 53 -12.87 9.45 -6.39
CA SER A 53 -12.65 10.88 -6.10
C SER A 53 -11.47 11.48 -6.86
N GLU A 54 -10.64 10.65 -7.51
CA GLU A 54 -9.50 11.08 -8.34
C GLU A 54 -9.37 10.13 -9.54
N PRO A 55 -10.29 10.21 -10.52
CA PRO A 55 -10.36 9.25 -11.62
C PRO A 55 -9.18 9.38 -12.61
N SER A 56 -8.41 10.47 -12.55
CA SER A 56 -7.26 10.68 -13.43
C SER A 56 -5.98 9.97 -12.93
N GLN A 57 -5.93 9.59 -11.66
CA GLN A 57 -4.74 9.03 -11.03
C GLN A 57 -4.74 7.50 -11.05
N LYS A 58 -3.65 6.92 -11.56
CA LYS A 58 -3.38 5.48 -11.51
C LYS A 58 -1.98 5.21 -10.93
N PRO A 59 -1.86 4.38 -9.88
CA PRO A 59 -2.95 3.83 -9.09
C PRO A 59 -3.63 4.91 -8.22
N GLY A 60 -4.92 4.76 -7.94
CA GLY A 60 -5.65 5.59 -6.99
C GLY A 60 -5.37 5.28 -5.51
N TYR A 61 -4.69 4.17 -5.25
CA TYR A 61 -4.37 3.66 -3.91
C TYR A 61 -2.90 3.23 -3.84
N GLY A 62 -2.35 3.20 -2.63
CA GLY A 62 -0.98 2.76 -2.39
C GLY A 62 -0.94 1.44 -1.63
N PHE A 63 0.24 0.83 -1.62
CA PHE A 63 0.57 -0.30 -0.76
C PHE A 63 1.62 0.06 0.30
N ASN A 64 1.50 -0.47 1.51
CA ASN A 64 2.44 -0.21 2.61
C ASN A 64 3.70 -1.08 2.49
N TRP A 65 4.59 -0.73 1.58
CA TRP A 65 5.79 -1.52 1.32
C TRP A 65 6.74 -1.67 2.52
N ARG A 66 6.76 -0.71 3.46
CA ARG A 66 7.61 -0.77 4.67
C ARG A 66 7.09 -1.81 5.65
N GLY A 67 5.77 -1.93 5.76
CA GLY A 67 5.13 -2.81 6.73
C GLY A 67 4.82 -4.19 6.20
N VAL A 68 4.41 -4.30 4.94
CA VAL A 68 3.94 -5.56 4.32
C VAL A 68 4.78 -6.00 3.12
N GLY A 69 5.86 -5.25 2.82
CA GLY A 69 6.98 -5.70 1.99
C GLY A 69 6.95 -5.29 0.51
N TYR A 70 7.99 -5.67 -0.20
CA TYR A 70 8.07 -5.76 -1.65
C TYR A 70 8.29 -7.22 -2.02
N GLN A 71 7.75 -7.71 -3.14
CA GLN A 71 8.04 -9.08 -3.60
C GLN A 71 8.85 -9.04 -4.89
N ILE A 72 10.13 -9.39 -4.81
CA ILE A 72 11.01 -9.38 -5.99
C ILE A 72 11.04 -10.79 -6.60
N GLY A 73 10.95 -10.87 -7.93
CA GLY A 73 10.92 -12.14 -8.65
C GLY A 73 12.22 -12.94 -8.52
N ARG A 74 12.24 -13.93 -7.61
CA ARG A 74 13.00 -15.21 -7.63
C ARG A 74 14.06 -15.45 -6.52
N ALA A 75 14.65 -16.65 -6.58
CA ALA A 75 14.56 -17.70 -5.56
C ALA A 75 15.82 -17.92 -4.69
N ASP A 76 16.81 -17.04 -4.73
CA ASP A 76 18.12 -17.28 -4.10
C ASP A 76 18.79 -16.02 -3.52
N ARG A 77 18.03 -14.94 -3.25
CA ARG A 77 18.66 -13.64 -2.98
C ARG A 77 19.08 -13.34 -1.54
N LEU A 78 20.22 -12.64 -1.50
CA LEU A 78 21.21 -12.51 -0.43
C LEU A 78 21.02 -11.31 0.52
N THR A 79 19.96 -10.50 0.38
CA THR A 79 19.61 -9.41 1.32
C THR A 79 18.34 -9.78 2.08
N GLN A 80 18.54 -10.20 3.32
CA GLN A 80 17.54 -10.87 4.15
C GLN A 80 16.53 -9.89 4.76
N GLY A 81 15.23 -10.16 4.58
CA GLY A 81 14.15 -9.50 5.33
C GLY A 81 12.84 -9.38 4.55
N TYR A 82 11.71 -9.34 5.28
CA TYR A 82 10.36 -9.27 4.70
C TYR A 82 10.08 -8.03 3.84
N MET A 83 10.95 -7.01 3.92
CA MET A 83 10.91 -5.85 3.05
C MET A 83 11.07 -6.21 1.56
N TYR A 84 11.72 -7.32 1.20
CA TYR A 84 12.01 -7.70 -0.20
C TYR A 84 11.45 -9.06 -0.64
N THR A 85 10.84 -9.81 0.27
CA THR A 85 10.32 -11.16 0.02
C THR A 85 8.80 -11.25 0.16
N GLY A 86 8.12 -10.13 0.45
CA GLY A 86 6.76 -10.15 0.99
C GLY A 86 6.73 -10.52 2.47
N LEU A 87 5.60 -10.22 3.12
CA LEU A 87 5.39 -10.50 4.55
C LEU A 87 4.49 -11.73 4.73
N PRO A 88 4.99 -12.82 5.35
CA PRO A 88 4.13 -13.92 5.78
C PRO A 88 3.11 -13.43 6.81
N LEU A 89 1.85 -13.82 6.67
CA LEU A 89 0.77 -13.43 7.58
C LEU A 89 1.10 -13.83 9.02
N ALA A 90 1.76 -14.97 9.22
CA ALA A 90 2.22 -15.46 10.53
C ALA A 90 3.22 -14.53 11.25
N LYS A 91 3.79 -13.53 10.57
CA LYS A 91 4.69 -12.53 11.17
C LYS A 91 3.98 -11.26 11.62
N ILE A 92 2.68 -11.14 11.35
CA ILE A 92 1.88 -9.98 11.71
C ILE A 92 1.35 -10.15 13.12
N VAL A 93 1.93 -9.42 14.08
CA VAL A 93 1.54 -9.49 15.50
C VAL A 93 0.16 -8.86 15.76
N SER A 94 -0.12 -7.72 15.11
CA SER A 94 -1.38 -6.98 15.26
C SER A 94 -2.06 -6.75 13.90
N PRO A 95 -2.76 -7.75 13.33
CA PRO A 95 -3.36 -7.62 12.00
C PRO A 95 -4.37 -6.48 11.86
N SER A 96 -5.10 -6.17 12.93
CA SER A 96 -6.06 -5.06 13.00
C SER A 96 -5.43 -3.68 13.18
N GLU A 97 -4.11 -3.59 13.36
CA GLU A 97 -3.40 -2.33 13.56
C GLU A 97 -2.39 -2.05 12.44
N LEU A 98 -1.90 -3.09 11.77
CA LEU A 98 -0.98 -2.98 10.64
C LEU A 98 -1.72 -2.58 9.36
N VAL A 99 -1.44 -1.37 8.89
CA VAL A 99 -1.95 -0.86 7.62
C VAL A 99 -1.32 -1.66 6.48
N MET A 100 -2.17 -2.26 5.65
CA MET A 100 -1.78 -2.93 4.42
C MET A 100 -1.86 -1.97 3.23
N MET A 101 -2.97 -1.24 3.14
CA MET A 101 -3.28 -0.32 2.05
C MET A 101 -3.89 0.99 2.53
N ALA A 102 -3.77 2.05 1.74
CA ALA A 102 -4.35 3.35 2.00
C ALA A 102 -4.42 4.17 0.71
N ASP A 103 -5.01 5.36 0.79
CA ASP A 103 -5.00 6.32 -0.31
C ASP A 103 -3.55 6.76 -0.64
N CYS A 104 -3.24 7.00 -1.92
CA CYS A 104 -1.91 7.48 -2.34
C CYS A 104 -2.04 8.70 -3.24
N TYR A 105 -1.14 9.67 -3.16
CA TYR A 105 -1.27 10.95 -3.85
C TYR A 105 -0.12 11.10 -4.84
N TYR A 106 -0.41 11.37 -6.12
CA TYR A 106 0.63 11.88 -7.02
C TYR A 106 0.81 13.36 -6.74
N TYR A 107 1.93 13.73 -6.11
CA TYR A 107 2.22 15.13 -5.88
C TYR A 107 3.73 15.39 -5.90
N ASN A 108 4.17 16.16 -6.89
CA ASN A 108 5.55 16.59 -7.01
C ASN A 108 5.70 17.97 -6.36
N ASN A 109 6.41 17.99 -5.23
CA ASN A 109 6.91 19.18 -4.53
C ASN A 109 5.83 20.05 -3.87
N TYR A 110 5.60 19.81 -2.58
CA TYR A 110 4.99 20.79 -1.69
C TYR A 110 6.08 21.40 -0.79
N ASP A 111 6.24 22.72 -0.80
CA ASP A 111 7.07 23.43 0.19
C ASP A 111 6.27 23.63 1.47
N THR A 112 6.61 22.89 2.53
CA THR A 112 5.88 22.93 3.81
C THR A 112 6.46 23.91 4.81
N GLY A 113 7.38 24.81 4.40
CA GLY A 113 8.17 25.62 5.34
C GLY A 113 9.14 24.79 6.21
N SER A 114 9.04 23.46 6.14
CA SER A 114 9.96 22.46 6.69
C SER A 114 10.80 21.77 5.60
N GLY A 115 10.67 22.23 4.34
CA GLY A 115 11.31 21.66 3.14
C GLY A 115 10.31 21.09 2.12
N THR A 116 10.86 20.67 0.98
CA THR A 116 10.13 20.08 -0.15
C THR A 116 9.78 18.62 0.12
N ILE A 117 8.52 18.23 -0.07
CA ILE A 117 8.06 16.83 0.00
C ILE A 117 7.58 16.37 -1.37
N THR A 118 7.98 15.16 -1.76
CA THR A 118 7.58 14.52 -3.01
C THR A 118 6.91 13.18 -2.70
N PHE A 119 5.70 12.96 -3.21
CA PHE A 119 4.98 11.70 -3.09
C PHE A 119 5.07 10.92 -4.40
N SER A 120 5.58 9.69 -4.35
CA SER A 120 5.64 8.80 -5.52
C SER A 120 4.43 7.85 -5.56
N LEU A 121 3.84 7.70 -6.75
CA LEU A 121 2.71 6.81 -7.01
C LEU A 121 3.01 5.35 -6.68
N GLY A 122 1.98 4.61 -6.23
CA GLY A 122 2.06 3.17 -5.96
C GLY A 122 2.55 2.79 -4.57
N TYR A 123 3.10 3.74 -3.81
CA TYR A 123 3.56 3.53 -2.44
C TYR A 123 2.73 4.34 -1.45
N ILE A 124 2.34 3.73 -0.33
CA ILE A 124 1.91 4.52 0.82
C ILE A 124 3.17 4.89 1.57
N TYR A 125 3.55 6.13 1.38
CA TYR A 125 4.54 6.74 2.23
C TYR A 125 3.83 7.15 3.53
N GLN A 126 4.45 6.89 4.69
CA GLN A 126 4.04 7.33 6.04
C GLN A 126 3.62 8.81 6.08
N GLU A 127 4.13 9.56 5.11
CA GLU A 127 3.91 10.94 4.75
C GLU A 127 2.42 11.29 4.54
N ALA A 128 1.56 10.35 4.11
CA ALA A 128 0.11 10.61 4.04
C ALA A 128 -0.51 10.90 5.43
N ASN A 129 0.08 10.33 6.49
CA ASN A 129 -0.28 10.63 7.88
C ASN A 129 0.52 11.80 8.46
N ARG A 130 1.75 12.04 7.97
CA ARG A 130 2.58 13.17 8.43
C ARG A 130 2.16 14.50 7.83
N TYR A 131 1.52 14.48 6.67
CA TYR A 131 1.00 15.64 5.95
C TYR A 131 -0.49 15.49 5.66
N PRO A 132 -1.31 15.44 6.73
CA PRO A 132 -2.73 15.15 6.63
C PRO A 132 -3.47 16.17 5.75
N ASP A 133 -3.08 17.44 5.76
CA ASP A 133 -3.68 18.48 4.93
C ASP A 133 -3.47 18.28 3.43
N LEU A 134 -2.42 17.54 3.04
CA LEU A 134 -2.13 17.20 1.64
C LEU A 134 -2.94 15.99 1.14
N CYS A 135 -3.61 15.29 2.06
CA CYS A 135 -4.18 13.98 1.83
C CYS A 135 -5.70 13.92 2.18
N GLY A 136 -6.47 14.97 1.91
CA GLY A 136 -7.85 15.13 2.40
C GLY A 136 -8.98 14.88 1.40
N ARG A 137 -8.74 14.26 0.24
CA ARG A 137 -9.74 14.21 -0.85
C ARG A 137 -11.01 13.40 -0.52
N HIS A 138 -11.01 12.65 0.58
CA HIS A 138 -12.15 11.86 1.05
C HIS A 138 -12.80 12.50 2.27
N ASN A 139 -13.43 13.67 2.07
CA ASN A 139 -14.07 14.45 3.13
C ASN A 139 -13.08 14.86 4.25
N GLN A 140 -11.92 15.39 3.86
CA GLN A 140 -10.82 15.74 4.78
C GLN A 140 -10.28 14.55 5.58
N GLY A 141 -10.24 13.37 4.95
CA GLY A 141 -9.69 12.16 5.54
C GLY A 141 -9.14 11.18 4.50
N ASN A 142 -8.64 10.05 5.00
CA ASN A 142 -8.10 8.95 4.22
C ASN A 142 -8.74 7.62 4.63
N ASN A 143 -8.80 6.71 3.67
CA ASN A 143 -9.16 5.32 3.89
C ASN A 143 -7.90 4.49 4.12
N PHE A 144 -7.94 3.66 5.14
CA PHE A 144 -6.91 2.69 5.49
C PHE A 144 -7.52 1.30 5.46
N ASN A 145 -6.76 0.32 5.00
CA ASN A 145 -7.12 -1.09 5.03
C ASN A 145 -6.02 -1.85 5.77
N PHE A 146 -6.45 -2.78 6.61
CA PHE A 146 -5.60 -3.45 7.58
C PHE A 146 -5.40 -4.93 7.22
N CYS A 147 -4.42 -5.56 7.85
CA CYS A 147 -4.04 -6.94 7.54
C CYS A 147 -5.07 -8.00 7.94
N ASP A 148 -6.06 -7.66 8.77
CA ASP A 148 -7.24 -8.50 9.04
C ASP A 148 -8.38 -8.32 8.00
N GLY A 149 -8.19 -7.44 7.01
CA GLY A 149 -9.14 -7.17 5.93
C GLY A 149 -10.13 -6.03 6.20
N HIS A 150 -10.20 -5.47 7.42
CA HIS A 150 -11.09 -4.34 7.67
C HIS A 150 -10.59 -3.06 7.00
N ALA A 151 -11.48 -2.09 6.85
CA ALA A 151 -11.13 -0.76 6.36
C ALA A 151 -11.69 0.29 7.32
N LYS A 152 -10.92 1.36 7.53
CA LYS A 152 -11.27 2.47 8.40
C LYS A 152 -11.00 3.77 7.67
N TRP A 153 -11.97 4.68 7.71
CA TRP A 153 -11.74 6.07 7.38
C TRP A 153 -11.24 6.80 8.62
N ALA A 154 -10.22 7.65 8.47
CA ALA A 154 -9.79 8.56 9.52
C ALA A 154 -9.66 9.97 8.96
N PRO A 155 -10.12 11.01 9.71
CA PRO A 155 -9.86 12.37 9.31
C PRO A 155 -8.36 12.62 9.34
N CYS A 156 -7.91 13.50 8.46
CA CYS A 156 -6.53 13.90 8.30
C CYS A 156 -5.90 14.27 9.67
N SER A 157 -6.58 15.09 10.46
CA SER A 157 -6.15 15.49 11.81
C SER A 157 -5.99 14.35 12.81
N ALA A 158 -6.69 13.22 12.65
CA ALA A 158 -6.60 12.08 13.56
C ALA A 158 -5.68 10.97 13.04
N ALA A 159 -5.42 10.91 11.73
CA ALA A 159 -4.60 9.86 11.12
C ALA A 159 -3.17 9.85 11.70
N ALA A 160 -2.57 11.03 11.95
CA ALA A 160 -1.26 11.13 12.62
C ALA A 160 -1.25 10.56 14.05
N GLY A 161 -2.33 10.76 14.81
CA GLY A 161 -2.45 10.32 16.21
C GLY A 161 -3.03 8.91 16.39
N SER A 162 -3.52 8.29 15.32
CA SER A 162 -4.31 7.05 15.37
C SER A 162 -3.54 5.76 15.70
N GLN A 163 -2.25 5.86 16.06
CA GLN A 163 -1.37 4.74 16.43
C GLN A 163 -1.33 3.58 15.41
N PHE A 164 -1.70 3.83 14.15
CA PHE A 164 -1.60 2.84 13.10
C PHE A 164 -0.17 2.33 12.96
N LYS A 165 -0.03 1.02 12.82
CA LYS A 165 1.26 0.39 12.61
C LYS A 165 1.60 0.41 11.13
N TRP A 166 2.83 0.84 10.85
CA TRP A 166 3.40 0.91 9.51
C TRP A 166 4.53 -0.10 9.32
N SER A 167 4.94 -0.79 10.38
CA SER A 167 5.91 -1.87 10.39
C SER A 167 5.28 -3.08 11.06
N TYR A 168 5.59 -4.29 10.58
CA TYR A 168 5.17 -5.53 11.25
C TYR A 168 5.91 -5.77 12.58
N THR A 169 7.01 -5.05 12.84
CA THR A 169 7.85 -5.16 14.05
C THR A 169 7.51 -4.17 15.16
N GLN A 170 6.66 -3.18 14.91
CA GLN A 170 6.30 -2.11 15.87
C GLN A 170 4.82 -2.15 16.13
#